data_AF-A0A9W5UVC4-F1
#
_entry.id   AF-A0A9W5UVC4-F1
#
_cell.length_a   1.000
_cell.length_b   1.000
_cell.length_c   1.000
_cell.angle_alpha   90.00
_cell.angle_beta   90.00
_cell.angle_gamma   90.00
#
_symmetry.space_group_name_H-M   'P 1'
#
loop_
_entity.id
_entity.type
_entity.pdbx_description
1 polymer ?
#
loop_
_entity_poly.entity_id
_entity_poly.type
_entity_poly.pdbx_seq_one_letter_code
_entity_poly.pdbx_strand_id
1 'polypeptide(L)'
;MTSLLDLLAVPPALLALGEPTHGESAFLQIRNETFMSLAVQGYRSIALESDRAAGLIANEFVQGSTAVTLDRALTEGFSHGFGGAPANRDLLLRMREWNAGRPSSERLTFHGFDAPLEIEGAPSPRPYLIRTCEFLGLDRSTEIDDLIGDEARWSDTAAIWEPGRSIGRSADAQRLRVIADELLIELYLNAPRLAEGWPAAFVQAMSAVAVLRYHAAAAAPLEREERFARLAGVRDALMAENLLQIRSAEAHRGPTLVFAHNTHLQRQSSTMTMAGKDVSWAGAGAIVASLLNDRYAVIVGSLGASPALGIGAPARSTYEGRLQRGSMLPRYVRAAEIPAAERRTHDHRYFPLDQATIDHADAVLHIPTGVDAAMLADRILALPGVEQIVTNEENGSPEGASGERFFYVGPDRRQPFATIVDHDVPGFDDASQLDRPGVFRLNLDLGRAEFERLFGFPPKAFEEHRQEFDFARLDTVVPHPGYALYGFGSIVMPGPHLLPEIDRLLAIAHGRAVDRHERAARRAADQPD
;
A
#
# COMPACT_ATOMS: atom_id res chain seq x y z
N MET A 1 -23.74 7.58 7.24
CA MET A 1 -22.39 7.93 6.78
C MET A 1 -22.46 8.07 5.27
N THR A 2 -21.97 9.17 4.72
CA THR A 2 -21.87 9.40 3.28
C THR A 2 -20.87 8.38 2.71
N SER A 3 -21.25 7.59 1.72
CA SER A 3 -20.35 6.67 1.04
C SER A 3 -19.24 7.46 0.33
N LEU A 4 -18.05 6.88 0.16
CA LEU A 4 -16.98 7.45 -0.67
C LEU A 4 -17.50 7.81 -2.07
N LEU A 5 -18.38 6.97 -2.63
CA LEU A 5 -18.97 7.19 -3.95
C LEU A 5 -19.97 8.35 -3.97
N ASP A 6 -20.59 8.72 -2.84
CA ASP A 6 -21.50 9.86 -2.75
C ASP A 6 -20.75 11.22 -2.83
N LEU A 7 -19.41 11.19 -2.76
CA LEU A 7 -18.58 12.36 -2.99
C LEU A 7 -18.42 12.65 -4.48
N LEU A 8 -18.65 11.67 -5.35
CA LEU A 8 -18.40 11.74 -6.77
C LEU A 8 -19.70 12.10 -7.52
N ALA A 9 -19.57 12.93 -8.55
CA ALA A 9 -20.72 13.37 -9.34
C ALA A 9 -21.30 12.22 -10.20
N VAL A 10 -20.44 11.34 -10.70
CA VAL A 10 -20.78 10.20 -11.54
C VAL A 10 -20.03 8.97 -11.00
N PRO A 11 -20.66 7.78 -10.94
CA PRO A 11 -19.95 6.55 -10.60
C PRO A 11 -18.83 6.26 -11.62
N PRO A 12 -17.55 6.25 -11.22
CA PRO A 12 -16.46 6.09 -12.17
C PRO A 12 -16.22 4.61 -12.50
N ALA A 13 -15.75 4.33 -13.71
CA ALA A 13 -15.21 3.01 -14.07
C ALA A 13 -13.78 2.82 -13.54
N LEU A 14 -13.04 3.92 -13.37
CA LEU A 14 -11.76 4.01 -12.71
C LEU A 14 -11.82 5.01 -11.56
N LEU A 15 -11.70 4.52 -10.33
CA LEU A 15 -11.50 5.36 -9.16
C LEU A 15 -10.01 5.35 -8.80
N ALA A 16 -9.32 6.45 -9.02
CA ALA A 16 -7.94 6.64 -8.60
C ALA A 16 -7.89 7.18 -7.18
N LEU A 17 -7.11 6.52 -6.33
CA LEU A 17 -6.81 6.94 -4.96
C LEU A 17 -5.30 7.18 -4.85
N GLY A 18 -4.93 8.44 -4.68
CA GLY A 18 -3.55 8.87 -4.61
C GLY A 18 -2.98 8.85 -3.21
N GLU A 19 -1.65 8.74 -3.13
CA GLU A 19 -0.87 9.05 -1.95
C GLU A 19 0.20 10.10 -2.24
N PRO A 20 0.56 10.95 -1.27
CA PRO A 20 1.55 12.00 -1.46
C PRO A 20 2.98 11.57 -1.10
N THR A 21 3.14 10.32 -0.65
CA THR A 21 4.40 9.66 -0.31
C THR A 21 4.17 8.15 -0.21
N HIS A 22 5.13 7.33 -0.66
CA HIS A 22 5.06 5.87 -0.53
C HIS A 22 5.43 5.35 0.88
N GLY A 23 5.96 6.23 1.74
CA GLY A 23 6.53 5.82 3.03
C GLY A 23 5.52 5.72 4.17
N GLU A 24 4.28 6.18 3.98
CA GLU A 24 3.28 6.28 5.04
C GLU A 24 2.25 5.15 4.96
N SER A 25 2.39 4.16 5.86
CA SER A 25 1.56 2.95 5.89
C SER A 25 0.05 3.22 6.01
N ALA A 26 -0.34 4.34 6.61
CA ALA A 26 -1.74 4.74 6.77
C ALA A 26 -2.51 4.81 5.44
N PHE A 27 -1.87 5.23 4.34
CA PHE A 27 -2.52 5.27 3.03
C PHE A 27 -2.84 3.86 2.51
N LEU A 28 -1.92 2.91 2.70
CA LEU A 28 -2.10 1.53 2.27
C LEU A 28 -3.19 0.82 3.08
N GLN A 29 -3.26 1.05 4.40
CA GLN A 29 -4.32 0.51 5.26
C GLN A 29 -5.70 1.08 4.86
N ILE A 30 -5.81 2.41 4.70
CA ILE A 30 -7.07 3.05 4.27
C ILE A 30 -7.48 2.56 2.88
N ARG A 31 -6.54 2.38 1.96
CA ARG A 31 -6.79 1.79 0.64
C ARG A 31 -7.37 0.39 0.77
N ASN A 32 -6.84 -0.47 1.64
CA ASN A 32 -7.38 -1.82 1.83
C ASN A 32 -8.83 -1.77 2.30
N GLU A 33 -9.13 -1.00 3.34
CA GLU A 33 -10.50 -0.86 3.85
C GLU A 33 -11.44 -0.30 2.79
N THR A 34 -10.97 0.72 2.07
CA THR A 34 -11.71 1.32 0.96
C THR A 34 -12.00 0.29 -0.12
N PHE A 35 -11.01 -0.49 -0.55
CA PHE A 35 -11.19 -1.50 -1.58
C PHE A 35 -12.16 -2.59 -1.16
N MET A 36 -12.04 -3.11 0.07
CA MET A 36 -12.94 -4.15 0.56
C MET A 36 -14.39 -3.63 0.69
N SER A 37 -14.59 -2.37 1.07
CA SER A 37 -15.91 -1.72 1.04
C SER A 37 -16.44 -1.53 -0.39
N LEU A 38 -15.59 -1.14 -1.33
CA LEU A 38 -15.94 -1.00 -2.75
C LEU A 38 -16.26 -2.35 -3.40
N ALA A 39 -15.62 -3.45 -2.98
CA ALA A 39 -15.90 -4.80 -3.45
C ALA A 39 -17.35 -5.21 -3.19
N VAL A 40 -17.89 -4.86 -2.01
CA VAL A 40 -19.31 -5.03 -1.66
C VAL A 40 -20.20 -4.20 -2.60
N GLN A 41 -19.73 -3.04 -3.05
CA GLN A 41 -20.43 -2.13 -3.96
C GLN A 41 -20.22 -2.46 -5.45
N GLY A 42 -19.61 -3.60 -5.78
CA GLY A 42 -19.49 -4.07 -7.17
C GLY A 42 -18.14 -3.81 -7.85
N TYR A 43 -17.17 -3.20 -7.16
CA TYR A 43 -15.79 -3.16 -7.69
C TYR A 43 -15.24 -4.58 -7.76
N ARG A 44 -14.48 -4.89 -8.82
CA ARG A 44 -13.96 -6.24 -9.06
C ARG A 44 -12.46 -6.33 -9.14
N SER A 45 -11.76 -5.21 -9.10
CA SER A 45 -10.31 -5.25 -9.19
C SER A 45 -9.64 -4.03 -8.63
N ILE A 46 -8.37 -4.22 -8.29
CA ILE A 46 -7.46 -3.18 -7.85
C ILE A 46 -6.23 -3.19 -8.75
N ALA A 47 -5.73 -1.99 -9.08
CA ALA A 47 -4.50 -1.79 -9.84
C ALA A 47 -3.52 -0.95 -9.01
N LEU A 48 -2.34 -1.48 -8.72
CA LEU A 48 -1.30 -0.79 -7.96
C LEU A 48 -0.18 -0.28 -8.86
N GLU A 49 0.48 0.81 -8.45
CA GLU A 49 1.71 1.34 -9.05
C GLU A 49 2.85 0.33 -8.88
N SER A 50 2.78 -0.73 -9.66
CA SER A 50 3.70 -1.85 -9.60
C SER A 50 3.71 -2.57 -10.93
N ASP A 51 4.78 -3.30 -11.22
CA ASP A 51 4.95 -4.05 -12.47
C ASP A 51 3.74 -4.95 -12.76
N ARG A 52 3.11 -4.69 -13.90
CA ARG A 52 1.96 -5.46 -14.39
C ARG A 52 2.28 -6.94 -14.61
N ALA A 53 3.47 -7.27 -15.11
CA ALA A 53 3.86 -8.66 -15.35
C ALA A 53 4.12 -9.40 -14.03
N ALA A 54 4.80 -8.77 -13.07
CA ALA A 54 4.93 -9.28 -11.70
C ALA A 54 3.55 -9.51 -11.06
N GLY A 55 2.62 -8.55 -11.24
CA GLY A 55 1.27 -8.63 -10.70
C GLY A 55 0.45 -9.86 -11.11
N LEU A 56 0.84 -10.58 -12.18
CA LEU A 56 0.25 -11.89 -12.52
C LEU A 56 0.44 -12.91 -11.39
N ILE A 57 1.62 -12.95 -10.75
CA ILE A 57 1.93 -13.88 -9.66
C ILE A 57 1.09 -13.55 -8.42
N ALA A 58 1.00 -12.27 -8.07
CA ALA A 58 0.12 -11.82 -6.98
C ALA A 58 -1.35 -12.15 -7.26
N ASN A 59 -1.81 -11.98 -8.50
CA ASN A 59 -3.17 -12.33 -8.88
C ASN A 59 -3.43 -13.84 -8.85
N GLU A 60 -2.48 -14.69 -9.27
CA GLU A 60 -2.60 -16.14 -9.18
C GLU A 60 -2.79 -16.59 -7.72
N PHE A 61 -2.06 -15.99 -6.78
CA PHE A 61 -2.26 -16.22 -5.35
C PHE A 61 -3.68 -15.83 -4.92
N VAL A 62 -4.15 -14.65 -5.32
CA VAL A 62 -5.49 -14.14 -5.02
C VAL A 62 -6.60 -15.01 -5.63
N GLN A 63 -6.37 -15.59 -6.81
CA GLN A 63 -7.32 -16.52 -7.45
C GLN A 63 -7.38 -17.89 -6.78
N GLY A 64 -6.54 -18.13 -5.77
CA GLY A 64 -6.53 -19.36 -4.98
C GLY A 64 -5.62 -20.45 -5.52
N SER A 65 -4.66 -20.11 -6.39
CA SER A 65 -3.65 -21.06 -6.87
C SER A 65 -2.90 -21.69 -5.69
N THR A 66 -2.70 -23.01 -5.75
CA THR A 66 -1.84 -23.75 -4.81
C THR A 66 -0.38 -23.73 -5.23
N ALA A 67 -0.08 -23.32 -6.47
CA ALA A 67 1.29 -23.24 -7.00
C ALA A 67 2.03 -21.95 -6.58
N VAL A 68 1.30 -20.96 -6.06
CA VAL A 68 1.86 -19.68 -5.60
C VAL A 68 1.67 -19.57 -4.09
N THR A 69 2.78 -19.58 -3.36
CA THR A 69 2.81 -19.32 -1.91
C THR A 69 2.63 -17.83 -1.65
N LEU A 70 2.23 -17.45 -0.42
CA LEU A 70 2.14 -16.04 -0.04
C LEU A 70 3.50 -15.36 -0.17
N ASP A 71 4.57 -16.01 0.29
CA ASP A 71 5.94 -15.50 0.21
C ASP A 71 6.33 -15.16 -1.23
N ARG A 72 6.10 -16.09 -2.17
CA ARG A 72 6.35 -15.84 -3.60
C ARG A 72 5.50 -14.71 -4.16
N ALA A 73 4.23 -14.62 -3.76
CA ALA A 73 3.36 -13.53 -4.19
C ALA A 73 3.82 -12.16 -3.70
N LEU A 74 4.44 -12.09 -2.52
CA LEU A 74 5.00 -10.86 -1.98
C LEU A 74 6.34 -10.52 -2.63
N THR A 75 7.23 -11.50 -2.80
CA THR A 75 8.59 -11.27 -3.31
C THR A 75 8.64 -11.06 -4.82
N GLU A 76 7.85 -11.81 -5.59
CA GLU A 76 7.87 -11.77 -7.05
C GLU A 76 6.62 -11.08 -7.66
N GLY A 77 5.57 -10.84 -6.86
CA GLY A 77 4.30 -10.29 -7.33
C GLY A 77 4.21 -8.75 -7.30
N PHE A 78 5.27 -8.08 -6.85
CA PHE A 78 5.40 -6.64 -6.73
C PHE A 78 6.77 -6.15 -7.23
N SER A 79 6.84 -4.89 -7.65
CA SER A 79 8.05 -4.10 -7.90
C SER A 79 8.29 -3.10 -6.77
N HIS A 80 9.41 -2.35 -6.81
CA HIS A 80 9.74 -1.28 -5.85
C HIS A 80 9.81 -1.73 -4.37
N GLY A 81 9.96 -3.04 -4.13
CA GLY A 81 9.93 -3.60 -2.77
C GLY A 81 8.55 -3.54 -2.08
N PHE A 82 7.48 -3.19 -2.81
CA PHE A 82 6.15 -2.99 -2.24
C PHE A 82 5.55 -4.25 -1.61
N GLY A 83 6.02 -5.44 -1.97
CA GLY A 83 5.66 -6.68 -1.30
C GLY A 83 6.09 -6.75 0.18
N GLY A 84 7.09 -5.96 0.58
CA GLY A 84 7.54 -5.87 1.97
C GLY A 84 6.61 -5.06 2.87
N ALA A 85 5.67 -4.28 2.31
CA ALA A 85 4.74 -3.49 3.10
C ALA A 85 3.68 -4.39 3.78
N PRO A 86 3.51 -4.33 5.11
CA PRO A 86 2.54 -5.17 5.83
C PRO A 86 1.12 -5.08 5.28
N ALA A 87 0.69 -3.88 4.89
CA ALA A 87 -0.63 -3.65 4.31
C ALA A 87 -0.81 -4.30 2.93
N ASN A 88 0.25 -4.49 2.13
CA ASN A 88 0.13 -5.21 0.85
C ASN A 88 0.00 -6.73 1.07
N ARG A 89 0.67 -7.29 2.10
CA ARG A 89 0.41 -8.66 2.56
C ARG A 89 -1.03 -8.86 2.99
N ASP A 90 -1.53 -7.96 3.82
CA ASP A 90 -2.93 -7.97 4.28
C ASP A 90 -3.92 -7.88 3.10
N LEU A 91 -3.64 -7.02 2.10
CA LEU A 91 -4.45 -6.91 0.88
C LEU A 91 -4.57 -8.26 0.15
N LEU A 92 -3.45 -8.94 -0.14
CA LEU A 92 -3.48 -10.22 -0.86
C LEU A 92 -4.26 -11.29 -0.08
N LEU A 93 -4.09 -11.35 1.24
CA LEU A 93 -4.80 -12.30 2.10
C LEU A 93 -6.31 -12.04 2.11
N ARG A 94 -6.73 -10.79 2.31
CA ARG A 94 -8.15 -10.40 2.30
C ARG A 94 -8.81 -10.64 0.94
N MET A 95 -8.08 -10.41 -0.15
CA MET A 95 -8.58 -10.70 -1.50
C MET A 95 -8.73 -12.21 -1.74
N ARG A 96 -7.76 -13.02 -1.29
CA ARG A 96 -7.83 -14.49 -1.39
C ARG A 96 -8.97 -15.05 -0.54
N GLU A 97 -9.14 -14.53 0.68
CA GLU A 97 -10.26 -14.85 1.58
C GLU A 97 -11.60 -14.49 0.92
N TRP A 98 -11.73 -13.29 0.37
CA TRP A 98 -12.93 -12.87 -0.35
C TRP A 98 -13.28 -13.81 -1.51
N ASN A 99 -12.26 -14.23 -2.27
CA ASN A 99 -12.45 -15.08 -3.44
C ASN A 99 -12.83 -16.52 -3.11
N ALA A 100 -12.51 -16.99 -1.89
CA ALA A 100 -12.78 -18.35 -1.47
C ALA A 100 -14.27 -18.68 -1.59
N GLY A 101 -14.59 -19.76 -2.33
CA GLY A 101 -15.97 -20.20 -2.55
C GLY A 101 -16.81 -19.34 -3.50
N ARG A 102 -16.29 -18.20 -4.02
CA ARG A 102 -17.03 -17.33 -4.94
C ARG A 102 -16.91 -17.76 -6.41
N PRO A 103 -17.94 -17.51 -7.24
CA PRO A 103 -17.87 -17.68 -8.69
C PRO A 103 -16.89 -16.67 -9.31
N SER A 104 -16.31 -17.00 -10.46
CA SER A 104 -15.29 -16.17 -11.14
C SER A 104 -15.76 -14.74 -11.46
N SER A 105 -17.05 -14.53 -11.70
CA SER A 105 -17.66 -13.22 -11.93
C SER A 105 -17.65 -12.30 -10.70
N GLU A 106 -17.55 -12.85 -9.49
CA GLU A 106 -17.54 -12.09 -8.23
C GLU A 106 -16.15 -12.00 -7.58
N ARG A 107 -15.18 -12.77 -8.09
CA ARG A 107 -13.82 -12.76 -7.56
C ARG A 107 -13.15 -11.41 -7.81
N LEU A 108 -12.38 -10.94 -6.84
CA LEU A 108 -11.49 -9.81 -6.99
C LEU A 108 -10.25 -10.23 -7.79
N THR A 109 -9.76 -9.35 -8.66
CA THR A 109 -8.49 -9.51 -9.38
C THR A 109 -7.51 -8.41 -8.96
N PHE A 110 -6.24 -8.81 -8.85
CA PHE A 110 -5.12 -7.93 -8.55
C PHE A 110 -4.38 -7.60 -9.85
N HIS A 111 -3.95 -6.36 -10.01
CA HIS A 111 -3.13 -5.93 -11.14
C HIS A 111 -2.00 -5.01 -10.66
N GLY A 112 -0.81 -5.16 -11.22
CA GLY A 112 0.10 -4.03 -11.39
C GLY A 112 -0.29 -3.24 -12.63
N PHE A 113 -0.05 -1.93 -12.68
CA PHE A 113 -0.26 -1.15 -13.90
C PHE A 113 0.99 -0.43 -14.41
N ASP A 114 2.12 -0.55 -13.73
CA ASP A 114 3.39 -0.07 -14.25
C ASP A 114 3.98 -1.05 -15.27
N ALA A 115 4.85 -0.55 -16.14
CA ALA A 115 5.74 -1.41 -16.90
C ALA A 115 6.80 -2.00 -15.95
N PRO A 116 7.50 -3.09 -16.35
CA PRO A 116 8.62 -3.63 -15.59
C PRO A 116 9.82 -2.67 -15.64
N LEU A 117 9.75 -1.56 -14.92
CA LEU A 117 10.73 -0.50 -14.87
C LEU A 117 10.99 -0.14 -13.41
N GLU A 118 12.21 0.30 -13.13
CA GLU A 118 12.62 0.85 -11.83
C GLU A 118 13.08 2.30 -12.01
N ILE A 119 13.24 3.04 -10.91
CA ILE A 119 13.62 4.47 -10.95
C ILE A 119 14.91 4.68 -11.74
N GLU A 120 15.90 3.80 -11.55
CA GLU A 120 17.24 3.92 -12.15
C GLU A 120 17.56 2.82 -13.17
N GLY A 121 16.58 1.99 -13.54
CA GLY A 121 16.87 0.82 -14.39
C GLY A 121 15.68 0.32 -15.17
N ALA A 122 15.98 -0.34 -16.29
CA ALA A 122 15.01 -1.10 -17.06
C ALA A 122 15.63 -2.48 -17.37
N PRO A 123 14.89 -3.58 -17.18
CA PRO A 123 15.43 -4.92 -17.36
C PRO A 123 15.60 -5.26 -18.84
N SER A 124 16.20 -6.43 -19.08
CA SER A 124 16.19 -7.12 -20.37
C SER A 124 14.75 -7.45 -20.80
N PRO A 125 14.37 -7.28 -22.08
CA PRO A 125 13.06 -7.70 -22.58
C PRO A 125 12.95 -9.23 -22.76
N ARG A 126 14.08 -9.96 -22.66
CA ARG A 126 14.18 -11.39 -22.93
C ARG A 126 13.15 -12.23 -22.18
N PRO A 127 12.96 -12.13 -20.85
CA PRO A 127 12.05 -13.03 -20.14
C PRO A 127 10.61 -12.93 -20.64
N TYR A 128 10.18 -11.72 -21.00
CA TYR A 128 8.84 -11.44 -21.51
C TYR A 128 8.63 -12.00 -22.93
N LEU A 129 9.64 -11.87 -23.79
CA LEU A 129 9.64 -12.45 -25.14
C LEU A 129 9.59 -13.98 -25.09
N ILE A 130 10.47 -14.59 -24.29
CA ILE A 130 10.57 -16.06 -24.17
C ILE A 130 9.26 -16.65 -23.64
N ARG A 131 8.69 -16.09 -22.56
CA ARG A 131 7.39 -16.55 -22.02
C ARG A 131 6.25 -16.46 -23.05
N THR A 132 6.28 -15.43 -23.89
CA THR A 132 5.29 -15.27 -24.97
C THR A 132 5.46 -16.34 -26.05
N CYS A 133 6.71 -16.60 -26.48
CA CYS A 133 7.03 -17.67 -27.42
C CYS A 133 6.65 -19.05 -26.89
N GLU A 134 6.96 -19.33 -25.61
CA GLU A 134 6.61 -20.59 -24.94
C GLU A 134 5.10 -20.82 -24.93
N PHE A 135 4.31 -19.79 -24.61
CA PHE A 135 2.84 -19.87 -24.66
C PHE A 135 2.31 -20.15 -26.07
N LEU A 136 2.93 -19.56 -27.10
CA LEU A 136 2.55 -19.74 -28.50
C LEU A 136 3.11 -21.05 -29.10
N GLY A 137 3.99 -21.76 -28.41
CA GLY A 137 4.70 -22.92 -28.95
C GLY A 137 5.66 -22.59 -30.09
N LEU A 138 6.25 -21.38 -30.09
CA LEU A 138 7.18 -20.91 -31.11
C LEU A 138 8.63 -21.11 -30.66
N ASP A 139 9.45 -21.73 -31.49
CA ASP A 139 10.89 -21.87 -31.25
C ASP A 139 11.67 -20.68 -31.82
N ARG A 140 11.78 -19.61 -31.01
CA ARG A 140 12.55 -18.39 -31.34
C ARG A 140 13.63 -18.06 -30.32
N SER A 141 13.88 -18.94 -29.35
CA SER A 141 14.77 -18.64 -28.22
C SER A 141 16.18 -18.30 -28.68
N THR A 142 16.75 -19.03 -29.64
CA THR A 142 18.09 -18.74 -30.18
C THR A 142 18.14 -17.40 -30.92
N GLU A 143 17.15 -17.08 -31.77
CA GLU A 143 17.08 -15.77 -32.46
C GLU A 143 17.02 -14.62 -31.44
N ILE A 144 16.20 -14.79 -30.39
CA ILE A 144 16.06 -13.79 -29.33
C ILE A 144 17.36 -13.66 -28.56
N ASP A 145 17.99 -14.76 -28.15
CA ASP A 145 19.23 -14.76 -27.36
C ASP A 145 20.38 -14.08 -28.13
N ASP A 146 20.51 -14.37 -29.43
CA ASP A 146 21.51 -13.74 -30.30
C ASP A 146 21.30 -12.22 -30.41
N LEU A 147 20.05 -11.77 -30.51
CA LEU A 147 19.71 -10.33 -30.58
C LEU A 147 19.82 -9.62 -29.22
N ILE A 148 19.54 -10.32 -28.11
CA ILE A 148 19.70 -9.79 -26.76
C ILE A 148 21.18 -9.58 -26.46
N GLY A 149 22.03 -10.54 -26.87
CA GLY A 149 23.45 -10.52 -26.60
C GLY A 149 23.76 -10.52 -25.10
N ASP A 150 24.70 -9.68 -24.67
CA ASP A 150 25.01 -9.51 -23.25
C ASP A 150 23.86 -8.79 -22.50
N GLU A 151 23.12 -9.54 -21.67
CA GLU A 151 22.01 -9.02 -20.87
C GLU A 151 22.41 -7.88 -19.92
N ALA A 152 23.68 -7.81 -19.48
CA ALA A 152 24.14 -6.75 -18.60
C ALA A 152 24.02 -5.36 -19.23
N ARG A 153 24.04 -5.27 -20.58
CA ARG A 153 23.88 -4.02 -21.32
C ARG A 153 22.46 -3.45 -21.24
N TRP A 154 21.46 -4.31 -21.03
CA TRP A 154 20.08 -3.87 -20.88
C TRP A 154 19.86 -3.30 -19.48
N SER A 155 20.42 -3.95 -18.46
CA SER A 155 20.24 -3.56 -17.05
C SER A 155 21.26 -2.51 -16.55
N ASP A 156 21.99 -1.86 -17.45
CA ASP A 156 22.95 -0.81 -17.11
C ASP A 156 22.23 0.44 -16.59
N THR A 157 22.30 0.71 -15.29
CA THR A 157 21.59 1.84 -14.67
C THR A 157 22.08 3.21 -15.17
N ALA A 158 23.35 3.29 -15.59
CA ALA A 158 23.87 4.50 -16.20
C ALA A 158 23.22 4.80 -17.56
N ALA A 159 22.61 3.79 -18.21
CA ALA A 159 21.85 3.98 -19.43
C ALA A 159 20.59 4.82 -19.25
N ILE A 160 20.15 5.16 -18.02
CA ILE A 160 19.09 6.14 -17.77
C ILE A 160 19.60 7.59 -17.80
N TRP A 161 20.89 7.80 -17.52
CA TRP A 161 21.52 9.13 -17.38
C TRP A 161 22.50 9.48 -18.51
N GLU A 162 23.04 8.48 -19.20
CA GLU A 162 23.91 8.62 -20.37
C GLU A 162 23.30 7.98 -21.63
N PRO A 163 22.86 8.76 -22.64
CA PRO A 163 22.19 8.21 -23.83
C PRO A 163 23.01 7.16 -24.59
N GLY A 164 24.34 7.37 -24.68
CA GLY A 164 25.25 6.49 -25.42
C GLY A 164 25.45 5.12 -24.77
N ARG A 165 25.04 4.93 -23.51
CA ARG A 165 25.09 3.63 -22.82
C ARG A 165 23.86 2.78 -23.10
N SER A 166 22.72 3.40 -23.44
CA SER A 166 21.51 2.65 -23.80
C SER A 166 21.61 2.06 -25.20
N ILE A 167 21.29 0.78 -25.30
CA ILE A 167 21.33 0.02 -26.56
C ILE A 167 19.99 0.04 -27.30
N GLY A 168 18.96 0.71 -26.77
CA GLY A 168 17.59 0.62 -27.28
C GLY A 168 17.35 1.13 -28.70
N ARG A 169 18.33 1.76 -29.34
CA ARG A 169 18.29 2.17 -30.76
C ARG A 169 19.24 1.37 -31.66
N SER A 170 19.91 0.33 -31.16
CA SER A 170 20.71 -0.58 -31.98
C SER A 170 19.84 -1.32 -33.02
N ALA A 171 20.47 -1.89 -34.05
CA ALA A 171 19.77 -2.72 -35.02
C ALA A 171 19.09 -3.93 -34.35
N ASP A 172 19.75 -4.54 -33.37
CA ASP A 172 19.23 -5.70 -32.65
C ASP A 172 18.01 -5.33 -31.79
N ALA A 173 18.07 -4.21 -31.06
CA ALA A 173 16.93 -3.71 -30.29
C ALA A 173 15.74 -3.34 -31.19
N GLN A 174 16.00 -2.79 -32.38
CA GLN A 174 14.96 -2.52 -33.37
C GLN A 174 14.36 -3.81 -33.93
N ARG A 175 15.17 -4.83 -34.19
CA ARG A 175 14.68 -6.15 -34.60
C ARG A 175 13.84 -6.80 -33.50
N LEU A 176 14.28 -6.76 -32.24
CA LEU A 176 13.50 -7.25 -31.09
C LEU A 176 12.15 -6.54 -30.96
N ARG A 177 12.06 -5.24 -31.28
CA ARG A 177 10.77 -4.52 -31.34
C ARG A 177 9.84 -5.06 -32.41
N VAL A 178 10.36 -5.42 -33.58
CA VAL A 178 9.57 -6.06 -34.64
C VAL A 178 9.11 -7.44 -34.19
N ILE A 179 9.98 -8.23 -33.56
CA ILE A 179 9.63 -9.54 -33.00
C ILE A 179 8.52 -9.41 -31.96
N ALA A 180 8.63 -8.46 -31.02
CA ALA A 180 7.62 -8.23 -30.00
C ALA A 180 6.25 -7.85 -30.60
N ASP A 181 6.26 -7.03 -31.66
CA ASP A 181 5.04 -6.65 -32.39
C ASP A 181 4.41 -7.83 -33.15
N GLU A 182 5.22 -8.65 -33.84
CA GLU A 182 4.78 -9.89 -34.49
C GLU A 182 4.12 -10.85 -33.50
N LEU A 183 4.71 -11.03 -32.31
CA LEU A 183 4.18 -11.90 -31.26
C LEU A 183 2.80 -11.45 -30.75
N LEU A 184 2.53 -10.13 -30.71
CA LEU A 184 1.19 -9.64 -30.36
C LEU A 184 0.14 -10.06 -31.40
N ILE A 185 0.47 -10.02 -32.69
CA ILE A 185 -0.43 -10.49 -33.75
C ILE A 185 -0.64 -12.01 -33.65
N GLU A 186 0.43 -12.78 -33.40
CA GLU A 186 0.32 -14.22 -33.20
C GLU A 186 -0.59 -14.59 -32.02
N LEU A 187 -0.54 -13.83 -30.91
CA LEU A 187 -1.49 -13.99 -29.81
C LEU A 187 -2.95 -13.84 -30.27
N TYR A 188 -3.26 -12.82 -31.07
CA TYR A 188 -4.63 -12.63 -31.58
C TYR A 188 -5.06 -13.74 -32.55
N LEU A 189 -4.17 -14.17 -33.45
CA LEU A 189 -4.44 -15.26 -34.40
C LEU A 189 -4.74 -16.59 -33.69
N ASN A 190 -4.14 -16.79 -32.52
CA ASN A 190 -4.30 -18.00 -31.73
C ASN A 190 -5.34 -17.87 -30.59
N ALA A 191 -5.94 -16.69 -30.38
CA ALA A 191 -6.88 -16.45 -29.27
C ALA A 191 -8.07 -17.44 -29.20
N PRO A 192 -8.71 -17.86 -30.31
CA PRO A 192 -9.80 -18.86 -30.25
C PRO A 192 -9.34 -20.26 -29.82
N ARG A 193 -8.05 -20.58 -29.99
CA ARG A 193 -7.46 -21.90 -29.71
C ARG A 193 -6.75 -21.93 -28.35
N LEU A 194 -6.15 -20.82 -27.95
CA LEU A 194 -5.36 -20.68 -26.73
C LEU A 194 -6.03 -19.69 -25.76
N ALA A 195 -7.34 -19.80 -25.54
CA ALA A 195 -8.08 -18.85 -24.70
C ALA A 195 -7.65 -18.91 -23.22
N GLU A 196 -7.32 -20.11 -22.73
CA GLU A 196 -6.75 -20.30 -21.39
C GLU A 196 -5.31 -19.79 -21.36
N GLY A 197 -4.96 -18.97 -20.37
CA GLY A 197 -3.63 -18.36 -20.25
C GLY A 197 -3.38 -17.17 -21.20
N TRP A 198 -4.25 -16.93 -22.19
CA TRP A 198 -4.12 -15.80 -23.12
C TRP A 198 -3.91 -14.45 -22.43
N PRO A 199 -4.70 -14.08 -21.38
CA PRO A 199 -4.54 -12.78 -20.75
C PRO A 199 -3.15 -12.59 -20.12
N ALA A 200 -2.60 -13.66 -19.53
CA ALA A 200 -1.26 -13.62 -18.94
C ALA A 200 -0.19 -13.48 -20.03
N ALA A 201 -0.29 -14.24 -21.13
CA ALA A 201 0.63 -14.15 -22.26
C ALA A 201 0.58 -12.77 -22.94
N PHE A 202 -0.61 -12.18 -23.07
CA PHE A 202 -0.79 -10.82 -23.59
C PHE A 202 -0.09 -9.78 -22.71
N VAL A 203 -0.18 -9.92 -21.38
CA VAL A 203 0.58 -9.06 -20.46
C VAL A 203 2.09 -9.23 -20.65
N GLN A 204 2.61 -10.44 -20.80
CA GLN A 204 4.04 -10.66 -21.07
C GLN A 204 4.46 -9.98 -22.39
N ALA A 205 3.70 -10.18 -23.47
CA ALA A 205 4.01 -9.57 -24.77
C ALA A 205 3.99 -8.04 -24.72
N MET A 206 2.99 -7.45 -24.05
CA MET A 206 2.91 -6.01 -23.84
C MET A 206 4.08 -5.48 -23.00
N SER A 207 4.50 -6.21 -21.95
CA SER A 207 5.67 -5.86 -21.14
C SER A 207 6.96 -5.89 -21.95
N ALA A 208 7.13 -6.85 -22.87
CA ALA A 208 8.28 -6.87 -23.78
C ALA A 208 8.32 -5.61 -24.65
N VAL A 209 7.18 -5.23 -25.24
CA VAL A 209 7.05 -4.01 -26.05
C VAL A 209 7.32 -2.76 -25.20
N ALA A 210 6.78 -2.69 -23.99
CA ALA A 210 6.95 -1.56 -23.07
C ALA A 210 8.42 -1.32 -22.72
N VAL A 211 9.13 -2.37 -22.30
CA VAL A 211 10.56 -2.32 -21.95
C VAL A 211 11.39 -1.89 -23.17
N LEU A 212 11.12 -2.46 -24.35
CA LEU A 212 11.83 -2.06 -25.58
C LEU A 212 11.54 -0.61 -26.00
N ARG A 213 10.31 -0.11 -25.84
CA ARG A 213 9.95 1.30 -26.07
C ARG A 213 10.70 2.22 -25.11
N TYR A 214 10.81 1.83 -23.84
CA TYR A 214 11.54 2.59 -22.83
C TYR A 214 13.03 2.65 -23.12
N HIS A 215 13.67 1.52 -23.46
CA HIS A 215 15.08 1.50 -23.90
C HIS A 215 15.32 2.38 -25.13
N ALA A 216 14.41 2.35 -26.11
CA ALA A 216 14.54 3.22 -27.28
C ALA A 216 14.44 4.72 -26.93
N ALA A 217 13.59 5.07 -25.96
CA ALA A 217 13.51 6.42 -25.42
C ALA A 217 14.77 6.80 -24.63
N ALA A 218 15.35 5.86 -23.86
CA ALA A 218 16.59 6.08 -23.14
C ALA A 218 17.75 6.35 -24.10
N ALA A 219 17.85 5.64 -25.22
CA ALA A 219 18.88 5.88 -26.24
C ALA A 219 18.66 7.15 -27.09
N ALA A 220 17.62 7.96 -26.84
CA ALA A 220 17.44 9.23 -27.53
C ALA A 220 18.53 10.25 -27.12
N PRO A 221 19.19 10.94 -28.07
CA PRO A 221 20.26 11.89 -27.78
C PRO A 221 19.67 13.23 -27.29
N LEU A 222 19.07 13.20 -26.10
CA LEU A 222 18.46 14.35 -25.44
C LEU A 222 19.34 14.82 -24.29
N GLU A 223 19.27 16.12 -24.01
CA GLU A 223 19.89 16.72 -22.83
C GLU A 223 19.26 16.18 -21.54
N ARG A 224 20.01 16.22 -20.43
CA ARG A 224 19.68 15.51 -19.18
C ARG A 224 18.25 15.76 -18.67
N GLU A 225 17.82 17.03 -18.58
CA GLU A 225 16.49 17.36 -18.05
C GLU A 225 15.36 16.96 -19.00
N GLU A 226 15.51 17.24 -20.29
CA GLU A 226 14.55 16.84 -21.32
C GLU A 226 14.41 15.31 -21.40
N ARG A 227 15.54 14.62 -21.25
CA ARG A 227 15.59 13.16 -21.21
C ARG A 227 14.84 12.58 -20.04
N PHE A 228 15.04 13.12 -18.82
CA PHE A 228 14.27 12.70 -17.66
C PHE A 228 12.77 12.88 -17.91
N ALA A 229 12.35 14.07 -18.35
CA ALA A 229 10.95 14.37 -18.64
C ALA A 229 10.37 13.41 -19.69
N ARG A 230 11.16 13.07 -20.72
CA ARG A 230 10.79 12.11 -21.75
C ARG A 230 10.61 10.71 -21.19
N LEU A 231 11.53 10.23 -20.35
CA LEU A 231 11.46 8.90 -19.75
C LEU A 231 10.30 8.78 -18.76
N ALA A 232 10.10 9.79 -17.91
CA ALA A 232 8.96 9.87 -17.01
C ALA A 232 7.63 9.84 -17.81
N GLY A 233 7.52 10.66 -18.86
CA GLY A 233 6.35 10.66 -19.74
C GLY A 233 6.13 9.36 -20.51
N VAL A 234 7.20 8.65 -20.89
CA VAL A 234 7.08 7.32 -21.52
C VAL A 234 6.57 6.29 -20.50
N ARG A 235 7.10 6.28 -19.28
CA ARG A 235 6.61 5.39 -18.19
C ARG A 235 5.13 5.66 -17.90
N ASP A 236 4.74 6.91 -17.73
CA ASP A 236 3.34 7.30 -17.50
C ASP A 236 2.41 6.95 -18.67
N ALA A 237 2.89 7.05 -19.91
CA ALA A 237 2.13 6.61 -21.08
C ALA A 237 1.92 5.09 -21.11
N LEU A 238 2.93 4.31 -20.72
CA LEU A 238 2.82 2.86 -20.58
C LEU A 238 1.89 2.47 -19.42
N MET A 239 1.94 3.20 -18.31
CA MET A 239 1.00 3.07 -17.19
C MET A 239 -0.44 3.33 -17.63
N ALA A 240 -0.67 4.39 -18.41
CA ALA A 240 -1.98 4.70 -18.97
C ALA A 240 -2.48 3.62 -19.95
N GLU A 241 -1.63 3.15 -20.87
CA GLU A 241 -1.94 2.03 -21.77
C GLU A 241 -2.36 0.79 -20.96
N ASN A 242 -1.62 0.50 -19.90
CA ASN A 242 -1.93 -0.59 -19.01
C ASN A 242 -3.30 -0.42 -18.33
N LEU A 243 -3.57 0.74 -17.74
CA LEU A 243 -4.86 1.00 -17.07
C LEU A 243 -6.05 0.85 -18.03
N LEU A 244 -5.92 1.33 -19.26
CA LEU A 244 -6.96 1.21 -20.30
C LEU A 244 -7.18 -0.25 -20.71
N GLN A 245 -6.10 -1.04 -20.82
CA GLN A 245 -6.22 -2.48 -21.08
C GLN A 245 -6.87 -3.23 -19.91
N ILE A 246 -6.50 -2.93 -18.67
CA ILE A 246 -7.18 -3.50 -17.49
C ILE A 246 -8.66 -3.10 -17.53
N ARG A 247 -8.99 -1.86 -17.92
CA ARG A 247 -10.40 -1.44 -18.10
C ARG A 247 -11.14 -2.27 -19.11
N SER A 248 -10.53 -2.48 -20.27
CA SER A 248 -11.15 -3.30 -21.31
C SER A 248 -11.40 -4.73 -20.80
N ALA A 249 -10.45 -5.32 -20.07
CA ALA A 249 -10.59 -6.67 -19.52
C ALA A 249 -11.66 -6.77 -18.42
N GLU A 250 -11.78 -5.76 -17.57
CA GLU A 250 -12.68 -5.76 -16.39
C GLU A 250 -14.07 -5.16 -16.69
N ALA A 251 -14.29 -4.61 -17.89
CA ALA A 251 -15.49 -3.86 -18.26
C ALA A 251 -16.81 -4.61 -18.01
N HIS A 252 -16.81 -5.94 -18.12
CA HIS A 252 -17.99 -6.79 -17.94
C HIS A 252 -18.14 -7.30 -16.49
N ARG A 253 -17.17 -7.04 -15.61
CA ARG A 253 -17.11 -7.54 -14.22
C ARG A 253 -17.45 -6.43 -13.23
N GLY A 254 -16.84 -5.26 -13.40
CA GLY A 254 -17.09 -4.09 -12.55
C GLY A 254 -15.96 -3.06 -12.58
N PRO A 255 -16.10 -1.96 -11.82
CA PRO A 255 -15.09 -0.91 -11.74
C PRO A 255 -13.79 -1.37 -11.05
N THR A 256 -12.76 -0.53 -11.15
CA THR A 256 -11.48 -0.72 -10.44
C THR A 256 -11.06 0.48 -9.64
N LEU A 257 -10.47 0.15 -8.48
CA LEU A 257 -9.67 1.06 -7.69
C LEU A 257 -8.23 1.06 -8.22
N VAL A 258 -7.69 2.23 -8.53
CA VAL A 258 -6.28 2.43 -8.87
C VAL A 258 -5.62 3.09 -7.67
N PHE A 259 -4.44 2.61 -7.26
CA PHE A 259 -3.69 3.21 -6.16
C PHE A 259 -2.23 3.42 -6.55
N ALA A 260 -1.77 4.66 -6.39
CA ALA A 260 -0.46 5.13 -6.83
C ALA A 260 -0.14 6.48 -6.18
N HIS A 261 1.06 6.98 -6.41
CA HIS A 261 1.42 8.34 -6.05
C HIS A 261 0.54 9.37 -6.77
N ASN A 262 0.24 10.49 -6.09
CA ASN A 262 -0.59 11.58 -6.60
C ASN A 262 -0.14 12.06 -8.00
N THR A 263 1.16 12.15 -8.22
CA THR A 263 1.74 12.62 -9.50
C THR A 263 1.43 11.71 -10.68
N HIS A 264 1.18 10.42 -10.45
CA HIS A 264 0.77 9.49 -11.50
C HIS A 264 -0.73 9.56 -11.78
N LEU A 265 -1.56 10.03 -10.85
CA LEU A 265 -3.03 9.98 -10.95
C LEU A 265 -3.68 11.33 -11.21
N GLN A 266 -2.99 12.43 -10.98
CA GLN A 266 -3.56 13.76 -11.18
C GLN A 266 -3.92 14.04 -12.66
N ARG A 267 -4.93 14.89 -12.91
CA ARG A 267 -5.40 15.20 -14.28
C ARG A 267 -4.54 16.22 -15.01
N GLN A 268 -3.82 17.05 -14.26
CA GLN A 268 -2.89 18.04 -14.80
C GLN A 268 -1.53 17.41 -15.12
N SER A 269 -0.76 18.07 -15.98
CA SER A 269 0.62 17.67 -16.25
C SER A 269 1.44 17.61 -14.96
N SER A 270 2.26 16.57 -14.86
CA SER A 270 3.24 16.42 -13.78
C SER A 270 4.41 17.36 -14.04
N THR A 271 4.94 17.95 -12.97
CA THR A 271 6.01 18.95 -13.04
C THR A 271 7.09 18.64 -12.00
N MET A 272 8.34 18.98 -12.33
CA MET A 272 9.46 18.87 -11.42
C MET A 272 10.53 19.90 -11.76
N THR A 273 11.19 20.46 -10.74
CA THR A 273 12.34 21.34 -10.94
C THR A 273 13.63 20.53 -10.82
N MET A 274 14.40 20.48 -11.91
CA MET A 274 15.69 19.78 -12.00
C MET A 274 16.80 20.75 -12.36
N ALA A 275 17.83 20.86 -11.52
CA ALA A 275 18.97 21.75 -11.75
C ALA A 275 18.57 23.19 -12.14
N GLY A 276 17.48 23.71 -11.55
CA GLY A 276 16.94 25.04 -11.82
C GLY A 276 16.09 25.17 -13.09
N LYS A 277 15.82 24.08 -13.81
CA LYS A 277 14.88 24.03 -14.94
C LYS A 277 13.61 23.29 -14.56
N ASP A 278 12.46 23.86 -14.92
CA ASP A 278 11.19 23.19 -14.77
C ASP A 278 10.94 22.28 -15.96
N VAL A 279 10.70 21.00 -15.68
CA VAL A 279 10.29 20.00 -16.66
C VAL A 279 8.85 19.57 -16.39
N SER A 280 8.15 19.19 -17.45
CA SER A 280 6.78 18.68 -17.35
C SER A 280 6.50 17.55 -18.33
N TRP A 281 5.56 16.69 -17.97
CA TRP A 281 5.07 15.60 -18.82
C TRP A 281 3.62 15.28 -18.47
N ALA A 282 2.92 14.57 -19.37
CA ALA A 282 1.59 14.07 -19.08
C ALA A 282 1.70 12.82 -18.19
N GLY A 283 1.17 12.89 -16.97
CA GLY A 283 1.06 11.74 -16.08
C GLY A 283 -0.01 10.72 -16.56
N ALA A 284 0.02 9.50 -16.04
CA ALA A 284 -0.92 8.45 -16.43
C ALA A 284 -2.38 8.87 -16.23
N GLY A 285 -2.68 9.53 -15.11
CA GLY A 285 -4.00 10.09 -14.78
C GLY A 285 -4.44 11.16 -15.76
N ALA A 286 -3.55 12.06 -16.19
CA ALA A 286 -3.86 13.08 -17.20
C ALA A 286 -4.25 12.45 -18.55
N ILE A 287 -3.52 11.42 -18.98
CA ILE A 287 -3.80 10.67 -20.21
C ILE A 287 -5.14 9.93 -20.09
N VAL A 288 -5.33 9.16 -19.01
CA VAL A 288 -6.54 8.36 -18.79
C VAL A 288 -7.77 9.25 -18.64
N ALA A 289 -7.68 10.35 -17.89
CA ALA A 289 -8.77 11.31 -17.73
C ALA A 289 -9.21 11.90 -19.08
N SER A 290 -8.25 12.22 -19.96
CA SER A 290 -8.53 12.75 -21.29
C SER A 290 -9.24 11.75 -22.21
N LEU A 291 -9.03 10.44 -21.99
CA LEU A 291 -9.60 9.37 -22.83
C LEU A 291 -10.88 8.76 -22.26
N LEU A 292 -11.07 8.80 -20.93
CA LEU A 292 -12.24 8.25 -20.26
C LEU A 292 -13.26 9.29 -19.80
N ASN A 293 -12.88 10.58 -19.78
CA ASN A 293 -13.70 11.70 -19.31
C ASN A 293 -14.26 11.44 -17.90
N ASP A 294 -15.57 11.59 -17.73
CA ASP A 294 -16.33 11.44 -16.48
C ASP A 294 -16.30 10.01 -15.90
N ARG A 295 -15.82 9.02 -16.66
CA ARG A 295 -15.62 7.65 -16.16
C ARG A 295 -14.32 7.48 -15.36
N TYR A 296 -13.49 8.53 -15.25
CA TYR A 296 -12.31 8.59 -14.41
C TYR A 296 -12.52 9.61 -13.27
N ALA A 297 -12.43 9.16 -12.03
CA ALA A 297 -12.40 10.01 -10.85
C ALA A 297 -11.07 9.86 -10.12
N VAL A 298 -10.54 10.95 -9.55
CA VAL A 298 -9.32 10.95 -8.74
C VAL A 298 -9.54 11.60 -7.39
N ILE A 299 -9.12 10.87 -6.36
CA ILE A 299 -9.03 11.31 -4.98
C ILE A 299 -7.55 11.43 -4.66
N VAL A 300 -7.05 12.64 -4.45
CA VAL A 300 -5.64 12.85 -4.11
C VAL A 300 -5.41 12.67 -2.62
N GLY A 301 -4.26 12.09 -2.26
CA GLY A 301 -3.85 11.91 -0.88
C GLY A 301 -3.19 13.16 -0.30
N SER A 302 -3.38 13.41 0.99
CA SER A 302 -2.82 14.55 1.71
C SER A 302 -2.43 14.13 3.12
N LEU A 303 -1.25 14.55 3.59
CA LEU A 303 -0.69 14.14 4.88
C LEU A 303 -0.37 15.36 5.74
N GLY A 304 -0.83 15.37 6.98
CA GLY A 304 -0.45 16.39 7.97
C GLY A 304 0.97 16.16 8.48
N ALA A 305 1.15 15.13 9.29
CA ALA A 305 2.43 14.74 9.89
C ALA A 305 2.70 13.24 9.70
N SER A 306 3.96 12.83 9.84
CA SER A 306 4.35 11.44 9.95
C SER A 306 5.64 11.34 10.77
N PRO A 307 5.56 10.91 12.05
CA PRO A 307 6.75 10.69 12.86
C PRO A 307 7.68 9.65 12.24
N ALA A 308 7.14 8.55 11.70
CA ALA A 308 7.88 7.53 10.96
C ALA A 308 8.77 8.09 9.83
N LEU A 309 8.29 9.12 9.11
CA LEU A 309 9.05 9.77 8.04
C LEU A 309 9.77 11.05 8.49
N GLY A 310 9.65 11.44 9.77
CA GLY A 310 10.16 12.72 10.29
C GLY A 310 9.50 13.95 9.66
N ILE A 311 8.25 13.83 9.20
CA ILE A 311 7.45 14.92 8.63
C ILE A 311 6.69 15.61 9.76
N GLY A 312 7.04 16.86 10.06
CA GLY A 312 6.39 17.66 11.10
C GLY A 312 4.97 18.10 10.73
N ALA A 313 4.24 18.65 11.70
CA ALA A 313 2.91 19.22 11.47
C ALA A 313 2.94 20.42 10.49
N PRO A 314 1.91 20.60 9.65
CA PRO A 314 1.84 21.70 8.70
C PRO A 314 1.46 23.03 9.38
N ALA A 315 1.88 24.15 8.80
CA ALA A 315 1.46 25.46 9.25
C ALA A 315 -0.05 25.67 9.01
N ARG A 316 -0.74 26.36 9.93
CA ARG A 316 -2.21 26.53 9.88
C ARG A 316 -2.72 27.22 8.61
N SER A 317 -1.87 27.97 7.90
CA SER A 317 -2.23 28.69 6.66
C SER A 317 -2.27 27.79 5.42
N THR A 318 -1.61 26.62 5.46
CA THR A 318 -1.48 25.75 4.28
C THR A 318 -2.73 24.90 4.02
N TYR A 319 -2.80 24.27 2.84
CA TYR A 319 -3.86 23.31 2.53
C TYR A 319 -4.00 22.22 3.59
N GLU A 320 -2.92 21.51 3.91
CA GLU A 320 -2.91 20.47 4.94
C GLU A 320 -3.28 21.03 6.32
N GLY A 321 -2.75 22.21 6.68
CA GLY A 321 -3.05 22.87 7.94
C GLY A 321 -4.52 23.30 8.09
N ARG A 322 -5.23 23.55 6.98
CA ARG A 322 -6.68 23.76 6.97
C ARG A 322 -7.45 22.44 6.99
N LEU A 323 -7.00 21.45 6.22
CA LEU A 323 -7.61 20.13 6.13
C LEU A 323 -7.52 19.32 7.43
N GLN A 324 -6.58 19.61 8.33
CA GLN A 324 -6.55 18.98 9.66
C GLN A 324 -7.37 19.72 10.73
N ARG A 325 -8.02 20.86 10.41
CA ARG A 325 -8.80 21.60 11.41
C ARG A 325 -10.05 20.81 11.81
N GLY A 326 -10.24 20.69 13.13
CA GLY A 326 -11.46 20.15 13.74
C GLY A 326 -11.59 18.63 13.74
N SER A 327 -10.60 17.87 13.24
CA SER A 327 -10.57 16.41 13.36
C SER A 327 -9.14 15.89 13.32
N MET A 328 -8.85 14.91 14.16
CA MET A 328 -7.59 14.14 14.16
C MET A 328 -7.72 12.80 13.43
N LEU A 329 -8.86 12.56 12.78
CA LEU A 329 -9.15 11.34 12.03
C LEU A 329 -9.03 11.59 10.53
N PRO A 330 -8.67 10.55 9.74
CA PRO A 330 -8.73 10.64 8.30
C PRO A 330 -10.11 11.02 7.79
N ARG A 331 -10.16 11.78 6.71
CA ARG A 331 -11.42 12.14 6.07
C ARG A 331 -11.27 12.39 4.58
N TYR A 332 -12.35 12.10 3.86
CA TYR A 332 -12.53 12.52 2.48
C TYR A 332 -13.27 13.86 2.45
N VAL A 333 -12.76 14.81 1.67
CA VAL A 333 -13.35 16.14 1.48
C VAL A 333 -13.51 16.37 -0.02
N ARG A 334 -14.67 16.87 -0.47
CA ARG A 334 -14.83 17.23 -1.90
C ARG A 334 -13.86 18.35 -2.24
N ALA A 335 -13.17 18.24 -3.37
CA ALA A 335 -12.16 19.22 -3.74
C ALA A 335 -12.75 20.63 -3.89
N ALA A 336 -13.96 20.72 -4.46
CA ALA A 336 -14.70 21.98 -4.61
C ALA A 336 -15.09 22.67 -3.27
N GLU A 337 -15.04 21.96 -2.15
CA GLU A 337 -15.32 22.50 -0.82
C GLU A 337 -14.05 23.00 -0.12
N ILE A 338 -12.87 22.80 -0.71
CA ILE A 338 -11.58 23.20 -0.14
C ILE A 338 -11.23 24.62 -0.60
N PRO A 339 -11.19 25.61 0.30
CA PRO A 339 -10.84 26.98 -0.06
C PRO A 339 -9.34 27.10 -0.35
N ALA A 340 -8.99 28.02 -1.26
CA ALA A 340 -7.61 28.36 -1.59
C ALA A 340 -6.76 28.62 -0.33
N ALA A 341 -5.56 28.05 -0.31
CA ALA A 341 -4.64 28.11 0.81
C ALA A 341 -3.19 28.18 0.33
N GLU A 342 -2.26 28.39 1.25
CA GLU A 342 -0.84 28.39 0.93
C GLU A 342 -0.36 26.95 0.63
N ARG A 343 0.52 26.81 -0.36
CA ARG A 343 1.26 25.56 -0.55
C ARG A 343 2.24 25.41 0.61
N ARG A 344 2.27 24.24 1.24
CA ARG A 344 3.30 23.90 2.22
C ARG A 344 4.67 23.90 1.56
N THR A 345 5.72 24.32 2.28
CA THR A 345 7.11 24.24 1.80
C THR A 345 7.42 22.82 1.35
N HIS A 346 8.02 22.69 0.16
CA HIS A 346 8.34 21.39 -0.42
C HIS A 346 9.34 20.63 0.47
N ASP A 347 9.09 19.33 0.63
CA ASP A 347 9.91 18.39 1.36
C ASP A 347 10.13 17.18 0.45
N HIS A 348 11.37 16.73 0.26
CA HIS A 348 11.68 15.60 -0.62
C HIS A 348 10.98 14.29 -0.20
N ARG A 349 10.48 14.21 1.03
CA ARG A 349 9.77 13.03 1.56
C ARG A 349 8.26 13.02 1.25
N TYR A 350 7.70 14.15 0.77
CA TYR A 350 6.26 14.34 0.61
C TYR A 350 5.91 15.42 -0.42
N PHE A 351 4.92 15.14 -1.26
CA PHE A 351 4.42 16.10 -2.25
C PHE A 351 3.21 16.90 -1.70
N PRO A 352 3.38 18.19 -1.39
CA PRO A 352 2.30 19.00 -0.82
C PRO A 352 1.24 19.38 -1.85
N LEU A 353 0.02 19.56 -1.34
CA LEU A 353 -1.08 20.07 -2.14
C LEU A 353 -0.82 21.51 -2.59
N ASP A 354 -1.24 21.81 -3.81
CA ASP A 354 -1.31 23.15 -4.37
C ASP A 354 -2.66 23.40 -5.03
N GLN A 355 -2.88 24.63 -5.51
CA GLN A 355 -4.16 25.01 -6.11
C GLN A 355 -4.51 24.15 -7.33
N ALA A 356 -3.52 23.87 -8.20
CA ALA A 356 -3.74 23.05 -9.39
C ALA A 356 -4.17 21.63 -9.01
N THR A 357 -3.58 21.05 -7.97
CA THR A 357 -3.96 19.74 -7.44
C THR A 357 -5.43 19.73 -6.96
N ILE A 358 -5.88 20.78 -6.26
CA ILE A 358 -7.27 20.89 -5.80
C ILE A 358 -8.23 21.08 -6.97
N ASP A 359 -7.91 21.98 -7.92
CA ASP A 359 -8.78 22.32 -9.05
C ASP A 359 -9.06 21.12 -9.99
N HIS A 360 -8.16 20.13 -9.97
CA HIS A 360 -8.19 18.98 -10.86
C HIS A 360 -8.51 17.64 -10.17
N ALA A 361 -8.77 17.65 -8.86
CA ALA A 361 -9.22 16.49 -8.10
C ALA A 361 -10.74 16.47 -7.91
N ASP A 362 -11.34 15.30 -7.71
CA ASP A 362 -12.76 15.20 -7.30
C ASP A 362 -12.90 15.34 -5.77
N ALA A 363 -11.94 14.75 -5.05
CA ALA A 363 -11.87 14.79 -3.60
C ALA A 363 -10.42 14.69 -3.11
N VAL A 364 -10.23 14.99 -1.82
CA VAL A 364 -8.96 14.82 -1.11
C VAL A 364 -9.18 13.85 0.04
N LEU A 365 -8.37 12.80 0.12
CA LEU A 365 -8.18 12.01 1.34
C LEU A 365 -7.11 12.68 2.18
N HIS A 366 -7.51 13.29 3.29
CA HIS A 366 -6.56 13.86 4.24
C HIS A 366 -6.36 12.95 5.44
N ILE A 367 -5.10 12.59 5.71
CA ILE A 367 -4.65 11.87 6.90
C ILE A 367 -3.89 12.86 7.80
N PRO A 368 -4.40 13.21 8.98
CA PRO A 368 -3.72 14.16 9.87
C PRO A 368 -2.36 13.67 10.36
N THR A 369 -2.26 12.40 10.72
CA THR A 369 -1.01 11.75 11.09
C THR A 369 -1.06 10.26 10.78
N GLY A 370 0.08 9.67 10.40
CA GLY A 370 0.25 8.21 10.39
C GLY A 370 0.04 7.61 11.78
N VAL A 371 -0.22 6.30 11.83
CA VAL A 371 -0.30 5.53 13.09
C VAL A 371 0.93 4.64 13.19
N ASP A 372 1.81 4.98 14.13
CA ASP A 372 2.99 4.20 14.47
C ASP A 372 3.05 3.98 15.99
N ALA A 373 4.00 3.15 16.41
CA ALA A 373 4.20 2.81 17.81
C ALA A 373 4.52 4.04 18.70
N ALA A 374 5.20 5.06 18.15
CA ALA A 374 5.55 6.27 18.88
C ALA A 374 4.33 7.18 19.08
N MET A 375 3.54 7.39 18.03
CA MET A 375 2.28 8.14 18.08
C MET A 375 1.30 7.52 19.08
N LEU A 376 1.15 6.19 19.06
CA LEU A 376 0.31 5.50 20.04
C LEU A 376 0.86 5.61 21.46
N ALA A 377 2.18 5.60 21.64
CA ALA A 377 2.80 5.82 22.95
C ALA A 377 2.50 7.22 23.49
N ASP A 378 2.68 8.27 22.68
CA ASP A 378 2.35 9.66 23.06
C ASP A 378 0.88 9.80 23.45
N ARG A 379 0.00 9.10 22.72
CA ARG A 379 -1.44 9.04 22.97
C ARG A 379 -1.79 8.39 24.31
N ILE A 380 -1.08 7.34 24.69
CA ILE A 380 -1.25 6.65 25.99
C ILE A 380 -0.68 7.50 27.13
N LEU A 381 0.48 8.13 26.93
CA LEU A 381 1.13 9.03 27.89
C LEU A 381 0.31 10.30 28.17
N ALA A 382 -0.54 10.72 27.25
CA ALA A 382 -1.45 11.84 27.46
C ALA A 382 -2.56 11.55 28.50
N LEU A 383 -2.77 10.28 28.88
CA LEU A 383 -3.72 9.90 29.92
C LEU A 383 -3.18 10.24 31.32
N PRO A 384 -4.05 10.63 32.28
CA PRO A 384 -3.61 11.04 33.61
C PRO A 384 -2.89 9.93 34.38
N GLY A 385 -1.75 10.28 35.02
CA GLY A 385 -1.05 9.37 35.93
C GLY A 385 -0.39 8.16 35.27
N VAL A 386 -0.16 8.22 33.96
CA VAL A 386 0.51 7.15 33.20
C VAL A 386 2.03 7.31 33.25
N GLU A 387 2.73 6.22 33.58
CA GLU A 387 4.17 6.09 33.42
C GLU A 387 4.50 5.06 32.33
N GLN A 388 5.56 5.32 31.57
CA GLN A 388 6.08 4.41 30.56
C GLN A 388 7.41 3.81 31.01
N ILE A 389 7.58 2.52 30.71
CA ILE A 389 8.87 1.84 30.70
C ILE A 389 9.17 1.41 29.27
N VAL A 390 10.36 1.74 28.80
CA VAL A 390 10.91 1.21 27.55
C VAL A 390 11.95 0.15 27.91
N THR A 391 11.78 -1.05 27.38
CA THR A 391 12.76 -2.12 27.56
C THR A 391 14.07 -1.77 26.84
N ASN A 392 15.19 -2.05 27.49
CA ASN A 392 16.52 -1.95 26.91
C ASN A 392 17.45 -2.91 27.68
N GLU A 393 18.66 -3.13 27.16
CA GLU A 393 19.66 -4.02 27.77
C GLU A 393 20.10 -3.54 29.17
N GLU A 394 20.16 -2.22 29.39
CA GLU A 394 20.54 -1.61 30.67
C GLU A 394 19.51 -1.84 31.78
N ASN A 395 18.24 -2.08 31.43
CA ASN A 395 17.13 -2.33 32.34
C ASN A 395 16.96 -3.84 32.64
N GLY A 396 17.89 -4.70 32.19
CA GLY A 396 17.89 -6.15 32.45
C GLY A 396 16.88 -6.95 31.62
N SER A 397 16.43 -6.41 30.48
CA SER A 397 15.52 -7.12 29.56
C SER A 397 16.29 -8.17 28.73
N PRO A 398 15.65 -9.27 28.29
CA PRO A 398 16.28 -10.27 27.42
C PRO A 398 16.86 -9.63 26.14
N GLU A 399 17.97 -10.20 25.64
CA GLU A 399 18.59 -9.81 24.36
C GLU A 399 17.55 -9.97 23.24
N GLY A 400 17.25 -8.88 22.50
CA GLY A 400 16.20 -8.85 21.47
C GLY A 400 14.92 -8.10 21.84
N ALA A 401 14.67 -7.83 23.13
CA ALA A 401 13.45 -7.12 23.57
C ALA A 401 13.60 -5.59 23.68
N SER A 402 14.58 -4.96 23.03
CA SER A 402 14.87 -3.53 23.19
C SER A 402 13.87 -2.65 22.40
N GLY A 403 13.18 -1.73 23.07
CA GLY A 403 12.26 -0.77 22.43
C GLY A 403 10.76 -1.01 22.67
N GLU A 404 10.39 -2.12 23.30
CA GLU A 404 9.01 -2.38 23.73
C GLU A 404 8.57 -1.37 24.79
N ARG A 405 7.28 -1.04 24.78
CA ARG A 405 6.73 0.02 25.62
C ARG A 405 5.65 -0.56 26.52
N PHE A 406 5.81 -0.38 27.83
CA PHE A 406 4.87 -0.84 28.85
C PHE A 406 4.32 0.37 29.61
N PHE A 407 2.99 0.44 29.75
CA PHE A 407 2.31 1.59 30.34
C PHE A 407 1.58 1.19 31.63
N TYR A 408 1.84 1.96 32.69
CA TYR A 408 1.37 1.69 34.06
C TYR A 408 0.62 2.89 34.62
N VAL A 409 -0.20 2.66 35.64
CA VAL A 409 -0.76 3.72 36.49
C VAL A 409 -0.21 3.56 37.91
N GLY A 410 0.46 4.59 38.40
CA GLY A 410 1.06 4.64 39.73
C GLY A 410 2.44 3.98 39.85
N PRO A 411 3.17 4.27 40.94
CA PRO A 411 4.58 3.90 41.10
C PRO A 411 4.82 2.41 41.38
N ASP A 412 3.78 1.64 41.74
CA ASP A 412 3.91 0.23 42.11
C ASP A 412 4.09 -0.69 40.90
N ARG A 413 3.85 -0.19 39.67
CA ARG A 413 4.17 -0.82 38.38
C ARG A 413 3.76 -2.30 38.30
N ARG A 414 2.69 -2.67 39.01
CA ARG A 414 2.31 -4.07 39.24
C ARG A 414 1.91 -4.81 37.97
N GLN A 415 1.15 -4.15 37.10
CA GLN A 415 0.67 -4.74 35.86
C GLN A 415 0.47 -3.64 34.83
N PRO A 416 1.05 -3.76 33.63
CA PRO A 416 0.80 -2.81 32.56
C PRO A 416 -0.66 -2.93 32.10
N PHE A 417 -1.30 -1.80 31.84
CA PHE A 417 -2.66 -1.79 31.27
C PHE A 417 -2.65 -1.68 29.75
N ALA A 418 -1.54 -1.24 29.18
CA ALA A 418 -1.27 -1.25 27.76
C ALA A 418 0.20 -1.62 27.49
N THR A 419 0.46 -2.28 26.36
CA THR A 419 1.82 -2.49 25.87
C THR A 419 1.89 -2.30 24.36
N ILE A 420 3.05 -1.89 23.85
CA ILE A 420 3.36 -1.87 22.41
C ILE A 420 4.64 -2.69 22.20
N VAL A 421 4.52 -3.78 21.44
CA VAL A 421 5.60 -4.76 21.19
C VAL A 421 5.77 -4.98 19.69
N ASP A 422 6.97 -5.32 19.24
CA ASP A 422 7.35 -5.40 17.83
C ASP A 422 8.00 -6.74 17.42
N HIS A 423 8.05 -7.70 18.34
CA HIS A 423 8.53 -9.06 18.09
C HIS A 423 7.66 -10.07 18.84
N ASP A 424 7.70 -11.32 18.40
CA ASP A 424 7.04 -12.41 19.10
C ASP A 424 7.96 -13.04 20.15
N VAL A 425 7.37 -13.60 21.19
CA VAL A 425 8.06 -14.43 22.19
C VAL A 425 7.81 -15.92 21.84
N PRO A 426 8.86 -16.66 21.43
CA PRO A 426 8.77 -18.06 21.05
C PRO A 426 8.00 -18.93 22.06
N GLY A 427 6.97 -19.62 21.58
CA GLY A 427 6.11 -20.50 22.35
C GLY A 427 5.03 -19.78 23.18
N PHE A 428 4.92 -18.46 23.08
CA PHE A 428 3.93 -17.66 23.82
C PHE A 428 2.95 -16.95 22.89
N ASP A 429 3.42 -16.11 21.97
CA ASP A 429 2.55 -15.27 21.13
C ASP A 429 2.90 -15.19 19.63
N ASP A 430 3.74 -16.12 19.15
CA ASP A 430 4.15 -16.36 17.75
C ASP A 430 3.02 -16.34 16.71
N ALA A 431 1.78 -16.58 17.15
CA ALA A 431 0.61 -16.53 16.29
C ALA A 431 0.38 -15.15 15.66
N SER A 432 0.94 -14.08 16.24
CA SER A 432 0.82 -12.70 15.74
C SER A 432 1.76 -12.41 14.56
N GLN A 433 2.84 -13.19 14.41
CA GLN A 433 3.87 -13.02 13.39
C GLN A 433 4.45 -11.59 13.41
N LEU A 434 4.88 -11.08 14.56
CA LEU A 434 5.38 -9.71 14.69
C LEU A 434 6.79 -9.52 14.14
N ASP A 435 7.59 -10.58 14.02
CA ASP A 435 8.98 -10.54 13.50
C ASP A 435 9.12 -10.11 12.02
N ARG A 436 8.02 -9.66 11.41
CA ARG A 436 7.98 -9.02 10.10
C ARG A 436 8.45 -7.56 10.22
N PRO A 437 9.29 -7.06 9.29
CA PRO A 437 9.73 -5.67 9.31
C PRO A 437 8.57 -4.66 9.40
N GLY A 438 8.66 -3.76 10.37
CA GLY A 438 7.70 -2.65 10.55
C GLY A 438 6.34 -3.06 11.12
N VAL A 439 6.18 -4.29 11.62
CA VAL A 439 4.95 -4.75 12.28
C VAL A 439 5.08 -4.57 13.80
N PHE A 440 4.02 -4.09 14.44
CA PHE A 440 3.94 -4.01 15.89
C PHE A 440 2.51 -4.35 16.37
N ARG A 441 2.36 -4.63 17.67
CA ARG A 441 1.08 -4.96 18.30
C ARG A 441 0.81 -4.06 19.50
N LEU A 442 -0.38 -3.48 19.54
CA LEU A 442 -0.94 -2.80 20.71
C LEU A 442 -1.74 -3.81 21.54
N ASN A 443 -1.44 -3.95 22.82
CA ASN A 443 -2.16 -4.82 23.76
C ASN A 443 -2.84 -3.97 24.82
N LEU A 444 -4.07 -4.34 25.24
CA LEU A 444 -4.89 -3.59 26.18
C LEU A 444 -5.58 -4.50 27.20
N ASP A 445 -5.57 -4.12 28.48
CA ASP A 445 -6.35 -4.77 29.55
C ASP A 445 -7.82 -4.35 29.48
N LEU A 446 -8.61 -5.08 28.70
CA LEU A 446 -10.05 -4.81 28.52
C LEU A 446 -10.85 -5.22 29.76
N GLY A 447 -10.36 -6.24 30.46
CA GLY A 447 -11.10 -6.90 31.53
C GLY A 447 -12.28 -7.71 31.04
N ARG A 448 -12.89 -8.45 31.96
CA ARG A 448 -13.91 -9.45 31.64
C ARG A 448 -15.12 -8.90 30.89
N ALA A 449 -15.69 -7.78 31.37
CA ALA A 449 -16.93 -7.26 30.81
C ALA A 449 -16.76 -6.78 29.35
N GLU A 450 -15.70 -6.04 29.08
CA GLU A 450 -15.44 -5.52 27.73
C GLU A 450 -14.94 -6.61 26.78
N PHE A 451 -14.14 -7.56 27.28
CA PHE A 451 -13.75 -8.75 26.52
C PHE A 451 -14.98 -9.56 26.08
N GLU A 452 -15.91 -9.86 26.99
CA GLU A 452 -17.17 -10.55 26.68
C GLU A 452 -18.00 -9.78 25.65
N ARG A 453 -18.05 -8.45 25.78
CA ARG A 453 -18.78 -7.60 24.85
C ARG A 453 -18.20 -7.61 23.43
N LEU A 454 -16.87 -7.63 23.30
CA LEU A 454 -16.18 -7.61 22.01
C LEU A 454 -16.20 -8.97 21.31
N PHE A 455 -15.96 -10.05 22.06
CA PHE A 455 -15.72 -11.37 21.47
C PHE A 455 -16.88 -12.36 21.63
N GLY A 456 -17.91 -12.02 22.42
CA GLY A 456 -19.10 -12.84 22.60
C GLY A 456 -18.94 -14.02 23.56
N PHE A 457 -17.77 -14.18 24.18
CA PHE A 457 -17.49 -15.23 25.18
C PHE A 457 -16.58 -14.71 26.31
N PRO A 458 -16.62 -15.33 27.50
CA PRO A 458 -15.81 -14.91 28.64
C PRO A 458 -14.32 -15.26 28.45
N PRO A 459 -13.37 -14.48 29.02
CA PRO A 459 -11.94 -14.77 28.96
C PRO A 459 -11.60 -16.24 29.24
N LYS A 460 -12.23 -16.84 30.24
CA LYS A 460 -12.02 -18.25 30.65
C LYS A 460 -12.35 -19.30 29.57
N ALA A 461 -13.14 -18.95 28.56
CA ALA A 461 -13.52 -19.83 27.46
C ALA A 461 -12.62 -19.65 26.23
N PHE A 462 -11.59 -18.80 26.29
CA PHE A 462 -10.78 -18.44 25.14
C PHE A 462 -10.16 -19.63 24.40
N GLU A 463 -9.66 -20.65 25.11
CA GLU A 463 -9.05 -21.81 24.45
C GLU A 463 -10.04 -22.58 23.55
N GLU A 464 -11.34 -22.57 23.86
CA GLU A 464 -12.37 -23.18 23.03
C GLU A 464 -12.64 -22.40 21.73
N HIS A 465 -12.37 -21.09 21.75
CA HIS A 465 -12.61 -20.16 20.65
C HIS A 465 -11.32 -19.73 19.93
N ARG A 466 -10.15 -20.19 20.37
CA ARG A 466 -8.85 -19.71 19.88
C ARG A 466 -8.72 -19.84 18.37
N GLN A 467 -9.20 -20.94 17.78
CA GLN A 467 -9.15 -21.18 16.34
C GLN A 467 -10.01 -20.25 15.49
N GLU A 468 -10.90 -19.45 16.10
CA GLU A 468 -11.77 -18.51 15.39
C GLU A 468 -11.04 -17.21 14.99
N PHE A 469 -9.83 -16.98 15.53
CA PHE A 469 -9.09 -15.74 15.35
C PHE A 469 -7.81 -15.93 14.53
N ASP A 470 -7.62 -15.06 13.54
CA ASP A 470 -6.32 -14.83 12.90
C ASP A 470 -5.57 -13.74 13.68
N PHE A 471 -4.64 -14.16 14.53
CA PHE A 471 -3.86 -13.24 15.38
C PHE A 471 -2.86 -12.38 14.59
N ALA A 472 -2.55 -12.73 13.34
CA ALA A 472 -1.65 -11.96 12.48
C ALA A 472 -2.40 -10.94 11.60
N ARG A 473 -3.74 -10.91 11.65
CA ARG A 473 -4.59 -10.00 10.89
C ARG A 473 -4.34 -8.56 11.32
N LEU A 474 -4.09 -7.70 10.34
CA LEU A 474 -3.82 -6.29 10.61
C LEU A 474 -5.13 -5.55 10.91
N ASP A 475 -5.01 -4.49 11.70
CA ASP A 475 -6.04 -3.49 11.92
C ASP A 475 -7.38 -4.08 12.41
N THR A 476 -7.30 -5.14 13.22
CA THR A 476 -8.45 -5.86 13.77
C THR A 476 -8.26 -6.07 15.27
N VAL A 477 -9.30 -5.81 16.06
CA VAL A 477 -9.30 -6.13 17.49
C VAL A 477 -9.55 -7.62 17.66
N VAL A 478 -8.58 -8.33 18.24
CA VAL A 478 -8.67 -9.77 18.55
C VAL A 478 -8.33 -10.01 20.03
N PRO A 479 -8.71 -11.16 20.62
CA PRO A 479 -8.16 -11.54 21.92
C PRO A 479 -6.64 -11.64 21.86
N HIS A 480 -5.95 -11.28 22.94
CA HIS A 480 -4.50 -11.43 22.98
C HIS A 480 -4.09 -12.91 22.98
N PRO A 481 -3.18 -13.37 22.09
CA PRO A 481 -2.84 -14.78 21.94
C PRO A 481 -2.34 -15.46 23.22
N GLY A 482 -1.55 -14.77 24.05
CA GLY A 482 -1.08 -15.29 25.34
C GLY A 482 -1.82 -14.83 26.60
N TYR A 483 -2.60 -13.74 26.54
CA TYR A 483 -3.16 -13.06 27.72
C TYR A 483 -4.69 -12.92 27.69
N ALA A 484 -5.37 -13.48 26.67
CA ALA A 484 -6.83 -13.43 26.57
C ALA A 484 -7.53 -14.02 27.81
N LEU A 485 -7.00 -15.06 28.45
CA LEU A 485 -7.53 -15.63 29.71
C LEU A 485 -7.60 -14.59 30.85
N TYR A 486 -6.76 -13.56 30.81
CA TYR A 486 -6.75 -12.44 31.77
C TYR A 486 -7.59 -11.24 31.30
N GLY A 487 -8.28 -11.37 30.16
CA GLY A 487 -9.12 -10.32 29.59
C GLY A 487 -8.37 -9.30 28.74
N PHE A 488 -7.22 -9.66 28.16
CA PHE A 488 -6.48 -8.79 27.24
C PHE A 488 -6.98 -8.94 25.79
N GLY A 489 -7.06 -7.82 25.09
CA GLY A 489 -7.18 -7.76 23.64
C GLY A 489 -5.89 -7.24 23.00
N SER A 490 -5.75 -7.45 21.71
CA SER A 490 -4.61 -6.98 20.92
C SER A 490 -5.03 -6.53 19.52
N ILE A 491 -4.24 -5.63 18.94
CA ILE A 491 -4.38 -5.14 17.57
C ILE A 491 -2.99 -5.12 16.93
N VAL A 492 -2.81 -5.87 15.83
CA VAL A 492 -1.57 -5.83 15.03
C VAL A 492 -1.67 -4.71 14.00
N MET A 493 -0.66 -3.84 13.93
CA MET A 493 -0.63 -2.65 13.07
C MET A 493 -1.96 -1.87 13.07
N PRO A 494 -2.34 -1.26 14.21
CA PRO A 494 -3.55 -0.44 14.26
C PRO A 494 -3.44 0.70 13.25
N GLY A 495 -4.45 0.86 12.41
CA GLY A 495 -4.51 1.90 11.39
C GLY A 495 -5.37 3.08 11.82
N PRO A 496 -5.36 4.16 11.03
CA PRO A 496 -6.06 5.41 11.38
C PRO A 496 -7.57 5.27 11.62
N HIS A 497 -8.22 4.32 10.95
CA HIS A 497 -9.67 4.14 11.04
C HIS A 497 -10.11 3.55 12.39
N LEU A 498 -9.20 2.83 13.07
CA LEU A 498 -9.45 2.20 14.35
C LEU A 498 -9.16 3.13 15.55
N LEU A 499 -8.57 4.31 15.31
CA LEU A 499 -8.24 5.26 16.38
C LEU A 499 -9.42 5.60 17.32
N PRO A 500 -10.67 5.81 16.86
CA PRO A 500 -11.79 6.05 17.76
C PRO A 500 -12.12 4.86 18.66
N GLU A 501 -11.92 3.64 18.17
CA GLU A 501 -12.13 2.43 18.97
C GLU A 501 -10.96 2.23 19.94
N ILE A 502 -9.73 2.49 19.51
CA ILE A 502 -8.54 2.49 20.37
C ILE A 502 -8.70 3.49 21.51
N ASP A 503 -9.19 4.70 21.24
CA ASP A 503 -9.57 5.71 22.25
C ASP A 503 -10.46 5.12 23.35
N ARG A 504 -11.55 4.47 22.91
CA ARG A 504 -12.56 3.90 23.80
C ARG A 504 -11.97 2.76 24.63
N LEU A 505 -11.22 1.87 24.00
CA LEU A 505 -10.56 0.73 24.66
C LEU A 505 -9.47 1.19 25.64
N LEU A 506 -8.71 2.24 25.28
CA LEU A 506 -7.73 2.86 26.16
C LEU A 506 -8.37 3.47 27.40
N ALA A 507 -9.48 4.19 27.25
CA ALA A 507 -10.21 4.76 28.39
C ALA A 507 -10.67 3.65 29.37
N ILE A 508 -11.13 2.51 28.84
CA ILE A 508 -11.51 1.34 29.66
C ILE A 508 -10.29 0.75 30.37
N ALA A 509 -9.22 0.46 29.64
CA ALA A 509 -8.01 -0.15 30.20
C ALA A 509 -7.35 0.76 31.27
N HIS A 510 -7.28 2.07 31.00
CA HIS A 510 -6.78 3.08 31.92
C HIS A 510 -7.64 3.20 33.18
N GLY A 511 -8.97 3.33 33.04
CA GLY A 511 -9.87 3.39 34.20
C GLY A 511 -9.73 2.17 35.12
N ARG A 512 -9.58 0.97 34.53
CA ARG A 512 -9.32 -0.26 35.28
C ARG A 512 -7.98 -0.23 36.02
N ALA A 513 -6.96 0.37 35.43
CA ALA A 513 -5.64 0.52 36.03
C ALA A 513 -5.67 1.49 37.22
N VAL A 514 -6.36 2.64 37.07
CA VAL A 514 -6.61 3.61 38.14
C VAL A 514 -7.33 2.93 39.31
N ASP A 515 -8.42 2.22 39.04
CA ASP A 515 -9.19 1.49 40.04
C ASP A 515 -8.33 0.46 40.80
N ARG A 516 -7.41 -0.24 40.11
CA ARG A 516 -6.48 -1.17 40.76
C ARG A 516 -5.51 -0.43 41.67
N HIS A 517 -4.92 0.65 41.18
CA HIS A 517 -3.96 1.46 41.92
C HIS A 517 -4.60 2.06 43.19
N GLU A 518 -5.79 2.64 43.08
CA GLU A 518 -6.51 3.19 44.24
C GLU A 518 -6.85 2.11 45.28
N ARG A 519 -7.31 0.92 44.84
CA ARG A 519 -7.57 -0.20 45.75
C ARG A 519 -6.30 -0.67 46.46
N ALA A 520 -5.16 -0.70 45.75
CA ALA A 520 -3.88 -1.06 46.33
C ALA A 520 -3.42 -0.01 47.36
N ALA A 521 -3.54 1.28 47.04
CA ALA A 521 -3.20 2.39 47.92
C ALA A 521 -4.04 2.39 49.21
N ARG A 522 -5.36 2.16 49.10
CA ARG A 522 -6.24 2.04 50.28
C ARG A 522 -5.85 0.87 51.17
N ARG A 523 -5.55 -0.29 50.58
CA ARG A 523 -5.09 -1.48 51.34
C ARG A 523 -3.75 -1.25 52.05
N ALA A 524 -2.83 -0.51 51.42
CA ALA A 524 -1.56 -0.15 52.04
C ALA A 524 -1.73 0.85 53.19
N ALA A 525 -2.68 1.79 53.08
CA ALA A 525 -3.01 2.73 54.15
C ALA A 525 -3.75 2.08 55.33
N ASP A 526 -4.49 0.99 55.09
CA ASP A 526 -5.26 0.26 56.11
C ASP A 526 -4.43 -0.83 56.84
N GLN A 527 -3.15 -1.03 56.51
CA GLN A 527 -2.23 -1.91 57.25
C GLN A 527 -1.52 -1.09 58.34
N PRO A 528 -1.75 -1.36 59.65
CA PRO A 528 -0.96 -0.75 60.72
C PRO A 528 0.47 -1.30 60.70
N ASP A 529 1.45 -0.42 60.97
CA ASP A 529 2.87 -0.75 61.17
C ASP A 529 3.13 -1.96 62.09
#